data_AF-A0A935S3D3-F1
#
_entry.id   AF-A0A935S3D3-F1
#
_cell.length_a   1.000
_cell.length_b   1.000
_cell.length_c   1.000
_cell.angle_alpha   90.00
_cell.angle_beta   90.00
_cell.angle_gamma   90.00
#
_symmetry.space_group_name_H-M   'P 1'
#
loop_
_entity.id
_entity.type
_entity.pdbx_description
1 polymer ?
#
loop_
_entity_poly.entity_id
_entity_poly.type
_entity_poly.pdbx_seq_one_letter_code
_entity_poly.pdbx_strand_id
1 'polypeptide(L)'
;MAGKSNIRSYLLLIFLIVIGVGGYWVYTNFFKTSVKLNKDYEFIYIQSAFDMNDVIYELKDKNILKETDKFEWMAKKMELDQNIHPGKYRIINGMTHRQIINLIKYNKQEK
;
A
#
# COMPACT_ATOMS: atom_id res chain seq x y z
N MET A 1 -17.86 -3.92 -52.84
CA MET A 1 -17.99 -4.28 -51.41
C MET A 1 -17.21 -3.26 -50.59
N ALA A 2 -17.88 -2.35 -49.88
CA ALA A 2 -17.22 -1.32 -49.09
C ALA A 2 -16.56 -1.97 -47.86
N GLY A 3 -15.23 -1.88 -47.76
CA GLY A 3 -14.47 -2.35 -46.60
C GLY A 3 -14.96 -1.62 -45.36
N LYS A 4 -15.67 -2.31 -44.48
CA LYS A 4 -16.16 -1.76 -43.22
C LYS A 4 -14.92 -1.43 -42.38
N SER A 5 -14.63 -0.13 -42.23
CA SER A 5 -13.45 0.32 -41.48
C SER A 5 -13.49 -0.23 -40.05
N ASN A 6 -12.52 -1.07 -39.71
CA ASN A 6 -12.35 -1.67 -38.38
C ASN A 6 -11.86 -0.66 -37.33
N ILE A 7 -11.93 0.64 -37.61
CA ILE A 7 -11.40 1.71 -36.75
C ILE A 7 -11.97 1.67 -35.34
N ARG A 8 -13.25 1.30 -35.18
CA ARG A 8 -13.86 1.10 -33.85
C ARG A 8 -13.19 -0.04 -33.09
N SER A 9 -12.90 -1.14 -33.76
CA SER A 9 -12.21 -2.29 -33.16
C SER A 9 -10.77 -1.94 -32.76
N TYR A 10 -10.06 -1.17 -33.59
CA TYR A 10 -8.72 -0.69 -33.26
C TYR A 10 -8.71 0.29 -32.08
N LEU A 11 -9.67 1.21 -32.01
CA LEU A 11 -9.82 2.12 -30.87
C LEU A 11 -10.12 1.37 -29.56
N LEU A 12 -11.00 0.36 -29.62
CA LEU A 12 -11.29 -0.51 -28.49
C LEU A 12 -10.04 -1.30 -28.05
N LEU A 13 -9.26 -1.83 -28.99
CA LEU A 13 -8.02 -2.54 -28.70
C LEU A 13 -6.99 -1.62 -28.03
N ILE A 14 -6.79 -0.41 -28.55
CA ILE A 14 -5.88 0.59 -27.96
C ILE A 14 -6.33 0.95 -26.54
N PHE A 15 -7.63 1.18 -26.34
CA PHE A 15 -8.17 1.48 -25.01
C PHE A 15 -7.93 0.35 -24.00
N LEU A 16 -8.16 -0.91 -24.41
CA LEU A 16 -7.86 -2.09 -23.58
C LEU A 16 -6.37 -2.20 -23.24
N ILE A 17 -5.49 -1.91 -24.20
CA ILE A 17 -4.04 -1.91 -23.97
C ILE A 17 -3.66 -0.83 -22.96
N VAL A 18 -4.20 0.39 -23.09
CA VAL A 18 -3.92 1.50 -22.16
C VAL A 18 -4.38 1.14 -20.73
N ILE A 19 -5.57 0.57 -20.57
CA ILE A 19 -6.05 0.10 -19.26
C ILE A 19 -5.17 -1.03 -18.73
N GLY A 20 -4.81 -2.01 -19.57
CA GLY A 20 -3.99 -3.15 -19.17
C GLY A 20 -2.61 -2.73 -18.69
N VAL A 21 -1.93 -1.85 -19.45
CA VAL A 21 -0.62 -1.29 -19.08
C VAL A 21 -0.73 -0.43 -17.83
N GLY A 22 -1.74 0.45 -17.75
CA GLY A 22 -1.98 1.28 -16.58
C GLY A 22 -2.25 0.45 -15.31
N GLY A 23 -3.10 -0.56 -15.41
CA GLY A 23 -3.40 -1.48 -14.32
C GLY A 23 -2.18 -2.28 -13.86
N TYR A 24 -1.38 -2.80 -14.79
CA TYR A 24 -0.13 -3.49 -14.47
C TYR A 24 0.88 -2.58 -13.76
N TRP A 25 1.01 -1.33 -14.23
CA TRP A 25 1.90 -0.34 -13.61
C TRP A 25 1.47 0.00 -12.18
N VAL A 26 0.16 0.22 -11.94
CA VAL A 26 -0.38 0.45 -10.58
C VAL A 26 -0.15 -0.76 -9.68
N TYR A 27 -0.44 -1.97 -10.17
CA TYR A 27 -0.22 -3.21 -9.41
C TYR A 27 1.23 -3.37 -8.96
N THR A 28 2.17 -3.17 -9.88
CA THR A 28 3.60 -3.34 -9.59
C THR A 28 4.18 -2.25 -8.69
N ASN A 29 3.73 -1.01 -8.80
CA ASN A 29 4.32 0.12 -8.07
C ASN A 29 3.65 0.46 -6.73
N PHE A 30 2.38 0.08 -6.55
CA PHE A 30 1.62 0.37 -5.33
C PHE A 30 1.27 -0.88 -4.53
N PHE A 31 0.88 -1.97 -5.18
CA PHE A 31 0.45 -3.18 -4.48
C PHE A 31 1.58 -4.17 -4.19
N LYS A 32 2.59 -4.23 -5.06
CA LYS A 32 3.75 -5.13 -4.89
C LYS A 32 4.89 -4.52 -4.07
N THR A 33 4.85 -3.22 -3.79
CA THR A 33 5.91 -2.57 -3.00
C THR A 33 5.86 -3.09 -1.56
N SER A 34 6.87 -3.88 -1.23
CA SER A 34 7.07 -4.50 0.07
C SER A 34 8.12 -3.76 0.89
N VAL A 35 7.91 -3.72 2.20
CA VAL A 35 8.92 -3.29 3.16
C VAL A 35 10.08 -4.29 3.19
N LYS A 36 11.30 -3.78 3.30
CA LYS A 36 12.51 -4.57 3.44
C LYS A 36 13.09 -4.33 4.82
N LEU A 37 13.12 -5.39 5.62
CA LEU A 37 13.73 -5.40 6.94
C LEU A 37 15.06 -6.13 6.87
N ASN A 38 16.01 -5.75 7.73
CA ASN A 38 17.29 -6.47 7.90
C ASN A 38 17.14 -7.78 8.71
N LYS A 39 15.94 -8.08 9.18
CA LYS A 39 15.56 -9.23 10.01
C LYS A 39 14.21 -9.78 9.55
N ASP A 40 13.84 -10.97 10.03
CA ASP A 40 12.58 -11.62 9.62
C ASP A 40 11.34 -10.82 10.03
N TYR A 41 11.40 -10.12 11.17
CA TYR A 41 10.32 -9.27 11.66
C TYR A 41 10.82 -8.13 12.57
N GLU A 42 10.06 -7.04 12.62
CA GLU A 42 10.24 -5.89 13.52
C GLU A 42 8.96 -5.63 14.30
N PHE A 43 9.09 -5.19 15.56
CA PHE A 43 7.93 -4.77 16.35
C PHE A 43 7.79 -3.26 16.32
N ILE A 44 6.57 -2.79 16.09
CA ILE A 44 6.17 -1.39 16.31
C ILE A 44 5.21 -1.30 17.48
N TYR A 45 5.27 -0.18 18.19
CA TYR A 45 4.41 0.11 19.33
C TYR A 45 3.65 1.40 19.07
N ILE A 46 2.33 1.29 18.94
CA ILE A 46 1.45 2.45 18.73
C ILE A 46 0.81 2.78 20.06
N GLN A 47 1.04 3.99 20.56
CA GLN A 47 0.45 4.46 21.82
C GLN A 47 -0.95 5.03 21.58
N SER A 48 -1.77 5.09 22.63
CA SER A 48 -3.16 5.59 22.51
C SER A 48 -3.26 7.05 22.07
N ALA A 49 -2.19 7.83 22.23
CA ALA A 49 -2.14 9.23 21.81
C ALA A 49 -1.58 9.41 20.39
N PHE A 50 -1.13 8.34 19.71
CA PHE A 50 -0.49 8.47 18.41
C PHE A 50 -1.51 8.88 17.33
N ASP A 51 -1.14 9.88 16.56
CA ASP A 51 -1.81 10.25 15.33
C ASP A 51 -1.15 9.59 14.10
N MET A 52 -1.64 9.92 12.90
CA MET A 52 -1.08 9.38 11.65
C MET A 52 0.41 9.71 11.48
N ASN A 53 0.83 10.91 11.86
CA ASN A 53 2.22 11.34 11.72
C ASN A 53 3.13 10.58 12.69
N ASP A 54 2.66 10.33 13.92
CA ASP A 54 3.39 9.52 14.89
C ASP A 54 3.58 8.09 14.40
N VAL A 55 2.54 7.48 13.82
CA VAL A 55 2.63 6.14 13.22
C VAL A 55 3.63 6.11 12.06
N ILE A 56 3.59 7.12 11.19
CA ILE A 56 4.54 7.24 10.07
C ILE A 56 5.97 7.42 10.61
N TYR A 57 6.15 8.23 11.65
CA TYR A 57 7.44 8.46 12.28
C TYR A 57 8.01 7.17 12.89
N GLU A 58 7.22 6.43 13.68
CA GLU A 58 7.61 5.14 14.28
C GLU A 58 8.04 4.13 13.21
N LEU A 59 7.30 4.04 12.10
CA LEU A 59 7.63 3.16 10.98
C LEU A 59 8.90 3.60 10.23
N LYS A 60 9.12 4.90 10.11
CA LYS A 60 10.31 5.47 9.45
C LYS A 60 11.57 5.30 10.31
N ASP A 61 11.48 5.58 11.61
CA ASP A 61 12.58 5.45 12.58
C ASP A 61 13.12 4.01 12.60
N LYS A 62 12.22 3.02 12.54
CA LYS A 62 12.57 1.60 12.45
C LYS A 62 13.01 1.13 11.05
N ASN A 63 13.18 2.05 10.10
CA ASN A 63 13.53 1.76 8.70
C ASN A 63 12.59 0.75 8.02
N ILE A 64 11.31 0.72 8.42
CA ILE A 64 10.30 -0.17 7.83
C ILE A 64 9.83 0.41 6.49
N LEU A 65 9.65 1.72 6.40
CA LEU A 65 9.17 2.38 5.17
C LEU A 65 10.33 2.93 4.35
N LYS A 66 10.54 2.36 3.16
CA LYS A 66 11.46 2.94 2.17
C LYS A 66 10.82 4.09 1.38
N GLU A 67 9.51 4.01 1.14
CA GLU A 67 8.76 4.98 0.34
C GLU A 67 7.61 5.55 1.17
N THR A 68 7.95 6.43 2.12
CA THR A 68 7.01 7.01 3.07
C THR A 68 5.81 7.68 2.41
N ASP A 69 6.03 8.47 1.34
CA ASP A 69 4.95 9.19 0.65
C ASP A 69 3.89 8.24 0.08
N LYS A 70 4.30 7.06 -0.44
CA LYS A 70 3.36 6.05 -0.94
C LYS A 70 2.58 5.40 0.19
N PHE A 71 3.24 5.15 1.32
CA PHE A 71 2.54 4.65 2.51
C PHE A 71 1.53 5.65 3.02
N GLU A 72 1.91 6.93 3.17
CA GLU A 72 1.03 8.00 3.65
C GLU A 72 -0.18 8.19 2.73
N TRP A 73 0.04 8.27 1.42
CA TRP A 73 -1.05 8.38 0.44
C TRP A 73 -2.03 7.21 0.57
N MET A 74 -1.51 5.98 0.68
CA MET A 74 -2.34 4.79 0.83
C MET A 74 -3.04 4.75 2.19
N ALA A 75 -2.38 5.14 3.27
CA ALA A 75 -2.92 5.20 4.62
C ALA A 75 -4.11 6.16 4.71
N LYS A 76 -3.98 7.36 4.11
CA LYS A 76 -5.10 8.32 3.96
C LYS A 76 -6.22 7.74 3.11
N LYS A 77 -5.90 7.11 1.98
CA LYS A 77 -6.93 6.52 1.10
C LYS A 77 -7.67 5.34 1.75
N MET A 78 -7.01 4.66 2.67
CA MET A 78 -7.56 3.54 3.44
C MET A 78 -8.13 3.96 4.80
N GLU A 79 -8.22 5.26 5.09
CA GLU A 79 -8.81 5.83 6.32
C GLU A 79 -8.14 5.28 7.59
N LEU A 80 -6.83 5.09 7.55
CA LEU A 80 -6.08 4.67 8.73
C LEU A 80 -6.08 5.77 9.81
N ASP A 81 -6.14 7.04 9.42
CA ASP A 81 -6.18 8.23 10.29
C ASP A 81 -7.36 8.22 11.26
N GLN A 82 -8.47 7.57 10.86
CA GLN A 82 -9.68 7.44 11.68
C GLN A 82 -9.71 6.13 12.48
N ASN A 83 -8.76 5.22 12.24
CA ASN A 83 -8.79 3.85 12.74
C ASN A 83 -7.41 3.39 13.26
N ILE A 84 -6.69 4.29 13.94
CA ILE A 84 -5.41 3.97 14.57
C ILE A 84 -5.69 3.25 15.89
N HIS A 85 -5.39 1.95 15.94
CA HIS A 85 -5.56 1.16 17.16
C HIS A 85 -4.22 1.06 17.90
N PRO A 86 -4.15 1.47 19.18
CA PRO A 86 -2.93 1.33 19.96
C PRO A 86 -2.63 -0.14 20.23
N GLY A 87 -1.35 -0.50 20.23
CA GLY A 87 -0.94 -1.88 20.41
C GLY A 87 0.46 -2.19 19.92
N LYS A 88 0.84 -3.46 20.11
CA LYS A 88 2.08 -4.03 19.59
C LYS A 88 1.80 -4.78 18.29
N TYR A 89 2.48 -4.41 17.21
CA TYR A 89 2.31 -5.07 15.92
C TYR A 89 3.61 -5.69 15.43
N ARG A 90 3.55 -6.93 14.96
CA ARG A 90 4.67 -7.61 14.31
C ARG A 90 4.63 -7.35 12.81
N ILE A 91 5.60 -6.57 12.33
CA ILE A 91 5.80 -6.32 10.91
C ILE A 91 6.77 -7.37 10.38
N ILE A 92 6.32 -8.19 9.43
CA ILE A 92 7.14 -9.25 8.83
C ILE A 92 7.83 -8.69 7.59
N ASN A 93 9.07 -9.12 7.35
CA ASN A 93 9.82 -8.77 6.16
C ASN A 93 9.05 -9.16 4.90
N GLY A 94 9.00 -8.27 3.90
CA GLY A 94 8.25 -8.50 2.67
C GLY A 94 6.76 -8.12 2.74
N MET A 95 6.24 -7.68 3.89
CA MET A 95 4.88 -7.13 3.96
C MET A 95 4.72 -5.91 3.05
N THR A 96 3.54 -5.75 2.45
CA THR A 96 3.21 -4.56 1.67
C THR A 96 2.71 -3.44 2.58
N HIS A 97 2.76 -2.19 2.10
CA HIS A 97 2.17 -1.05 2.82
C HIS A 97 0.71 -1.32 3.22
N ARG A 98 -0.08 -1.90 2.30
CA ARG A 98 -1.48 -2.28 2.56
C ARG A 98 -1.62 -3.29 3.70
N GLN A 99 -0.72 -4.27 3.79
CA GLN A 99 -0.75 -5.26 4.87
C GLN A 99 -0.49 -4.60 6.23
N ILE A 100 0.50 -3.70 6.30
CA ILE A 100 0.82 -2.94 7.52
C ILE A 100 -0.36 -2.06 7.94
N ILE A 101 -0.95 -1.32 7.00
CA ILE A 101 -2.15 -0.49 7.25
C ILE A 101 -3.28 -1.35 7.82
N ASN A 102 -3.55 -2.51 7.20
CA ASN A 102 -4.61 -3.42 7.66
C ASN A 102 -4.31 -4.05 9.02
N LEU A 103 -3.04 -4.27 9.38
CA LEU A 103 -2.70 -4.76 10.72
C LEU A 103 -3.19 -3.76 11.78
N ILE A 104 -2.85 -2.48 11.59
CA ILE A 104 -3.19 -1.40 12.52
C ILE A 104 -4.70 -1.12 12.48
N LYS A 105 -5.28 -0.94 11.27
CA LYS A 105 -6.70 -0.61 11.08
C LYS A 105 -7.65 -1.66 11.67
N TYR A 106 -7.29 -2.94 11.61
CA TYR A 106 -8.12 -4.03 12.11
C TYR A 106 -7.65 -4.59 13.45
N ASN A 107 -6.81 -3.85 14.17
CA ASN A 107 -6.33 -4.22 15.50
C ASN A 107 -5.72 -5.63 15.58
N LYS A 108 -4.98 -6.04 14.54
CA LYS A 108 -4.33 -7.37 14.46
C LYS A 108 -2.99 -7.35 15.19
N GLN A 109 -3.05 -7.19 16.51
CA GLN A 109 -1.88 -7.12 17.38
C GLN A 109 -1.15 -8.46 17.48
N GLU A 110 0.12 -8.40 17.84
CA GLU A 110 0.85 -9.58 18.31
C GLU A 110 0.28 -10.03 19.66
N LYS A 111 0.10 -11.33 19.84
CA LYS A 111 -0.35 -11.95 21.10
C LYS A 111 0.80 -12.19 22.07
#